data_AF-A0A7S2TNA3-F1
#
_entry.id   AF-A0A7S2TNA3-F1
#
_cell.length_a   1.000
_cell.length_b   1.000
_cell.length_c   1.000
_cell.angle_alpha   90.00
_cell.angle_beta   90.00
_cell.angle_gamma   90.00
#
_symmetry.space_group_name_H-M   'P 1'
#
loop_
_entity.id
_entity.type
_entity.pdbx_description
1 polymer ?
#
loop_
_entity_poly.entity_id
_entity_poly.type
_entity_poly.pdbx_seq_one_letter_code
_entity_poly.pdbx_strand_id
1 'polypeptide(L)'
;QISLLCNAEGGRLLEQLARKSGSGADGKRSNGEGGGSIVQAIYRTQRGPNQESIDALIATIREAVRVHKLDPKTWIWDPREHLSTYLDRLRTLTTSQPNTQLPSILLSIERQAMLCNRAAEFKATNTRDGHFSLRIDAYARFSAPMRELIGCFTHKELREGLEGKQTEGLSSDDDEQMRSKIIRAAVRAKRLQKRLGGFAFKHAMDRLFGPELSKTDERDLRAFEGFVIGMDF
;
A
#
# COMPACT_ATOMS: atom_id res chain seq x y z
N GLN A 1 -13.31 -3.25 8.04
CA GLN A 1 -12.67 -4.53 8.43
C GLN A 1 -13.11 -5.71 7.55
N ILE A 2 -14.39 -5.86 7.20
CA ILE A 2 -14.90 -6.97 6.35
C ILE A 2 -14.20 -7.08 4.98
N SER A 3 -13.97 -5.96 4.28
CA SER A 3 -13.25 -5.96 2.99
C SER A 3 -11.81 -6.47 3.09
N LEU A 4 -11.12 -6.21 4.21
CA LEU A 4 -9.76 -6.71 4.45
C LEU A 4 -9.77 -8.24 4.60
N LEU A 5 -10.72 -8.77 5.39
CA LEU A 5 -10.91 -10.19 5.59
C LEU A 5 -11.24 -10.90 4.26
N CYS A 6 -12.19 -10.35 3.49
CA CYS A 6 -12.54 -10.88 2.16
C CYS A 6 -11.33 -10.95 1.22
N ASN A 7 -10.49 -9.91 1.20
CA ASN A 7 -9.27 -9.87 0.39
C ASN A 7 -8.19 -10.86 0.85
N ALA A 8 -8.08 -11.09 2.17
CA ALA A 8 -7.14 -12.05 2.75
C ALA A 8 -7.57 -13.50 2.51
N GLU A 9 -8.83 -13.83 2.82
CA GLU A 9 -9.38 -15.17 2.61
C GLU A 9 -9.44 -15.53 1.13
N GLY A 10 -9.87 -14.59 0.28
CA GLY A 10 -9.83 -14.80 -1.17
C GLY A 10 -8.40 -15.00 -1.69
N GLY A 11 -7.42 -14.27 -1.15
CA GLY A 11 -6.01 -14.46 -1.48
C GLY A 11 -5.50 -15.85 -1.12
N ARG A 12 -5.84 -16.36 0.07
CA ARG A 12 -5.53 -17.72 0.51
C ARG A 12 -6.20 -18.78 -0.37
N LEU A 13 -7.48 -18.58 -0.71
CA LEU A 13 -8.22 -19.51 -1.55
C LEU A 13 -7.60 -19.60 -2.96
N LEU A 14 -7.25 -18.47 -3.58
CA LEU A 14 -6.54 -18.48 -4.86
C LEU A 14 -5.20 -19.20 -4.80
N GLU A 15 -4.45 -19.04 -3.72
CA GLU A 15 -3.19 -19.74 -3.52
C GLU A 15 -3.41 -21.26 -3.42
N GLN A 16 -4.44 -21.70 -2.70
CA GLN A 16 -4.80 -23.12 -2.62
C GLN A 16 -5.22 -23.69 -3.97
N LEU A 17 -6.04 -22.96 -4.73
CA LEU A 17 -6.50 -23.37 -6.06
C LEU A 17 -5.34 -23.44 -7.05
N ALA A 18 -4.48 -22.41 -7.10
CA ALA A 18 -3.30 -22.41 -7.96
C ALA A 18 -2.34 -23.57 -7.64
N ARG A 19 -2.15 -23.92 -6.36
CA ARG A 19 -1.37 -25.10 -5.96
C ARG A 19 -2.00 -26.39 -6.46
N LYS A 20 -3.32 -26.58 -6.25
CA LYS A 20 -4.06 -27.76 -6.72
C LYS A 20 -3.99 -27.92 -8.24
N SER A 21 -4.09 -26.82 -8.98
CA SER A 21 -4.02 -26.84 -10.46
C SER A 21 -2.60 -27.09 -11.00
N GLY A 22 -1.54 -26.70 -10.27
CA GLY A 22 -0.15 -26.97 -10.64
C GLY A 22 0.38 -28.34 -10.18
N SER A 23 -0.16 -28.88 -9.09
CA SER A 23 0.14 -30.24 -8.60
C SER A 23 -0.90 -31.20 -9.18
N GLY A 24 -0.70 -31.65 -10.42
CA GLY A 24 -1.56 -32.67 -11.03
C GLY A 24 -1.73 -33.89 -10.12
N ALA A 25 -2.88 -33.97 -9.44
CA ALA A 25 -3.40 -35.17 -8.83
C ALA A 25 -4.06 -36.01 -9.93
N ASP A 26 -3.23 -36.48 -10.86
CA ASP A 26 -3.44 -37.70 -11.64
C ASP A 26 -2.12 -38.03 -12.33
N GLY A 27 -1.52 -39.15 -11.93
CA GLY A 27 -0.22 -39.65 -12.40
C GLY A 27 -0.22 -40.14 -13.84
N LYS A 28 -0.78 -39.38 -14.77
CA LYS A 28 -0.58 -39.55 -16.22
C LYS A 28 0.00 -38.26 -16.78
N ARG A 29 1.33 -38.22 -16.81
CA ARG A 29 2.07 -37.36 -17.75
C ARG A 29 1.71 -37.81 -19.16
N SER A 30 0.68 -37.21 -19.76
CA SER A 30 0.51 -37.22 -21.20
C SER A 30 1.67 -36.42 -21.79
N ASN A 31 2.52 -37.12 -22.55
CA ASN A 31 3.58 -36.52 -23.34
C ASN A 31 3.00 -35.45 -24.28
N GLY A 32 3.49 -34.22 -24.15
CA GLY A 32 3.41 -33.19 -25.19
C GLY A 32 2.15 -32.35 -25.17
N GLU A 33 2.07 -31.38 -24.25
CA GLU A 33 1.61 -29.98 -24.43
C GLU A 33 1.40 -29.35 -23.03
N GLY A 34 1.71 -28.06 -22.89
CA GLY A 34 2.08 -27.41 -21.62
C GLY A 34 1.14 -27.60 -20.43
N GLY A 35 1.64 -28.22 -19.37
CA GLY A 35 0.98 -28.29 -18.06
C GLY A 35 0.99 -26.94 -17.34
N GLY A 36 0.18 -26.00 -17.82
CA GLY A 36 -0.03 -24.70 -17.19
C GLY A 36 -1.01 -24.77 -16.02
N SER A 37 -0.82 -23.91 -15.02
CA SER A 37 -1.81 -23.73 -13.96
C SER A 37 -3.12 -23.20 -14.55
N ILE A 38 -4.25 -23.81 -14.18
CA ILE A 38 -5.59 -23.30 -14.52
C ILE A 38 -5.80 -21.89 -13.94
N VAL A 39 -5.20 -21.62 -12.78
CA VAL A 39 -5.33 -20.34 -12.07
C VAL A 39 -4.09 -19.48 -12.28
N GLN A 40 -4.29 -18.30 -12.83
CA GLN A 40 -3.29 -17.25 -13.05
C GLN A 40 -3.47 -16.11 -12.03
N ALA A 41 -3.33 -16.41 -10.74
CA ALA A 41 -3.60 -15.46 -9.66
C ALA A 41 -2.79 -14.13 -9.75
N ILE A 42 -3.35 -13.06 -9.18
CA ILE A 42 -2.67 -11.78 -8.93
C ILE A 42 -2.71 -11.46 -7.43
N TYR A 43 -1.54 -11.36 -6.83
CA TYR A 43 -1.37 -10.98 -5.43
C TYR A 43 -0.98 -9.52 -5.32
N ARG A 44 -1.41 -8.87 -4.24
CA ARG A 44 -0.92 -7.55 -3.84
C ARG A 44 0.04 -7.71 -2.68
N THR A 45 1.33 -7.65 -2.98
CA THR A 45 2.43 -7.90 -2.06
C THR A 45 3.04 -6.58 -1.60
N GLN A 46 3.63 -6.56 -0.42
CA GLN A 46 4.37 -5.41 0.09
C GLN A 46 5.53 -5.92 0.94
N ARG A 47 6.76 -5.59 0.54
CA ARG A 47 7.94 -5.86 1.35
C ARG A 47 8.02 -4.88 2.51
N GLY A 48 8.66 -5.30 3.60
CA GLY A 48 9.03 -4.40 4.67
C GLY A 48 10.03 -3.32 4.23
N PRO A 49 10.22 -2.27 5.04
CA PRO A 49 11.27 -1.29 4.83
C PRO A 49 12.65 -1.96 4.77
N ASN A 50 13.59 -1.38 4.01
CA ASN A 50 14.99 -1.80 4.04
C ASN A 50 15.71 -1.17 5.24
N GLN A 51 16.87 -1.71 5.60
CA GLN A 51 17.63 -1.22 6.76
C GLN A 51 18.00 0.26 6.62
N GLU A 52 18.38 0.70 5.43
CA GLU A 52 18.68 2.10 5.12
C GLU A 52 17.51 3.05 5.43
N SER A 53 16.27 2.69 5.06
CA SER A 53 15.09 3.50 5.38
C SER A 53 14.79 3.52 6.88
N ILE A 54 15.09 2.43 7.59
CA ILE A 54 14.95 2.34 9.05
C ILE A 54 15.99 3.26 9.71
N ASP A 55 17.24 3.20 9.27
CA ASP A 55 18.33 4.02 9.80
C ASP A 55 18.05 5.51 9.57
N ALA A 56 17.56 5.88 8.39
CA ALA A 56 17.14 7.24 8.07
C ALA A 56 15.98 7.73 8.95
N LEU A 57 14.99 6.87 9.22
CA LEU A 57 13.89 7.18 10.13
C LEU A 57 14.41 7.42 11.56
N ILE A 58 15.29 6.57 12.06
CA ILE A 58 15.89 6.71 13.39
C ILE A 58 16.69 8.02 13.48
N ALA A 59 17.51 8.33 12.48
CA ALA A 59 18.27 9.58 12.42
C ALA A 59 17.34 10.80 12.45
N THR A 60 16.25 10.77 11.68
CA THR A 60 15.25 11.84 11.64
C THR A 60 14.54 12.01 12.98
N ILE A 61 14.15 10.93 13.65
CA ILE A 61 13.55 10.97 14.98
C ILE A 61 14.53 11.57 16.00
N ARG A 62 15.80 11.11 15.99
CA ARG A 62 16.83 11.65 16.89
C ARG A 62 17.04 13.14 16.71
N GLU A 63 17.06 13.59 15.46
CA GLU A 63 17.21 15.01 15.15
C GLU A 63 16.00 15.83 15.60
N ALA A 64 14.77 15.33 15.38
CA ALA A 64 13.56 15.97 15.90
C ALA A 64 13.60 16.08 17.44
N VAL A 65 13.99 15.02 18.14
CA VAL A 65 14.16 15.02 19.60
C VAL A 65 15.18 16.06 20.05
N ARG A 66 16.32 16.16 19.36
CA ARG A 66 17.39 17.10 19.66
C ARG A 66 16.94 18.55 19.46
N VAL A 67 16.37 18.87 18.29
CA VAL A 67 15.93 20.22 17.92
C VAL A 67 14.81 20.72 18.84
N HIS A 68 13.85 19.85 19.16
CA HIS A 68 12.71 20.20 20.02
C HIS A 68 12.97 19.97 21.52
N LYS A 69 14.20 19.58 21.91
CA LYS A 69 14.61 19.35 23.32
C LYS A 69 13.68 18.40 24.07
N LEU A 70 13.25 17.34 23.39
CA LEU A 70 12.34 16.34 23.95
C LEU A 70 13.11 15.33 24.81
N ASP A 71 12.44 14.69 25.77
CA ASP A 71 13.05 13.62 26.56
C ASP A 71 13.44 12.43 25.66
N PRO A 72 14.75 12.13 25.52
CA PRO A 72 15.22 11.05 24.66
C PRO A 72 14.69 9.67 25.07
N LYS A 73 14.47 9.43 26.37
CA LYS A 73 13.97 8.13 26.87
C LYS A 73 12.54 7.86 26.40
N THR A 74 11.76 8.92 26.23
CA THR A 74 10.38 8.84 25.78
C THR A 74 10.29 8.88 24.26
N TRP A 75 11.02 9.79 23.60
CA TRP A 75 10.76 10.11 22.20
C TRP A 75 11.64 9.38 21.18
N ILE A 76 12.79 8.84 21.57
CA ILE A 76 13.59 8.03 20.63
C ILE A 76 12.96 6.65 20.48
N TRP A 77 12.82 6.21 19.22
CA TRP A 77 12.37 4.86 18.91
C TRP A 77 13.52 3.86 19.06
N ASP A 78 13.28 2.76 19.80
CA ASP A 78 14.14 1.58 19.82
C ASP A 78 13.71 0.63 18.69
N PRO A 79 14.58 0.30 17.71
CA PRO A 79 14.21 -0.59 16.60
C PRO A 79 13.80 -2.01 17.02
N ARG A 80 14.08 -2.41 18.28
CA ARG A 80 13.59 -3.67 18.86
C ARG A 80 12.11 -3.60 19.23
N GLU A 81 11.56 -2.40 19.43
CA GLU A 81 10.14 -2.14 19.65
C GLU A 81 9.40 -2.08 18.31
N HIS A 82 8.20 -2.67 18.24
CA HIS A 82 7.34 -2.49 17.07
C HIS A 82 6.98 -1.01 16.87
N LEU A 83 7.19 -0.50 15.65
CA LEU A 83 6.92 0.91 15.31
C LEU A 83 5.48 1.34 15.64
N SER A 84 4.48 0.45 15.49
CA SER A 84 3.09 0.74 15.88
C SER A 84 2.95 1.02 17.37
N THR A 85 3.61 0.21 18.21
CA THR A 85 3.58 0.36 19.68
C THR A 85 4.24 1.67 20.11
N TYR A 86 5.37 2.00 19.50
CA TYR A 86 6.04 3.28 19.68
C TYR A 86 5.13 4.47 19.33
N LEU A 87 4.49 4.45 18.16
CA LEU A 87 3.60 5.52 17.72
C LEU A 87 2.35 5.63 18.60
N ASP A 88 1.75 4.52 19.02
CA ASP A 88 0.58 4.52 19.92
C ASP A 88 0.91 5.10 21.30
N ARG A 89 2.13 4.81 21.81
CA ARG A 89 2.63 5.41 23.04
C ARG A 89 2.79 6.92 22.92
N LEU A 90 3.34 7.40 21.80
CA LEU A 90 3.45 8.84 21.56
C LEU A 90 2.07 9.52 21.40
N ARG A 91 1.13 8.90 20.68
CA ARG A 91 -0.26 9.41 20.57
C ARG A 91 -0.92 9.59 21.93
N THR A 92 -0.73 8.61 22.82
CA THR A 92 -1.26 8.67 24.19
C THR A 92 -0.65 9.84 24.97
N LEU A 93 0.65 10.06 24.83
CA LEU A 93 1.36 11.18 25.45
C LEU A 93 0.86 12.53 24.94
N THR A 94 0.74 12.69 23.61
CA THR A 94 0.35 13.97 22.99
C THR A 94 -1.12 14.30 23.22
N THR A 95 -2.01 13.31 23.30
CA THR A 95 -3.43 13.51 23.59
C THR A 95 -3.64 14.13 24.97
N SER A 96 -2.77 13.79 25.92
CA SER A 96 -2.81 14.34 27.28
C SER A 96 -2.26 15.79 27.37
N GLN A 97 -1.70 16.34 26.29
CA GLN A 97 -1.07 17.67 26.25
C GLN A 97 -1.38 18.45 24.95
N PRO A 98 -2.66 18.73 24.65
CA PRO A 98 -3.09 19.23 23.33
C PRO A 98 -2.65 20.67 23.03
N ASN A 99 -2.43 21.51 24.05
CA ASN A 99 -2.05 22.92 23.88
C ASN A 99 -0.53 23.12 23.71
N THR A 100 0.18 22.11 23.20
CA THR A 100 1.65 22.11 23.03
C THR A 100 2.03 21.90 21.56
N GLN A 101 3.31 22.03 21.23
CA GLN A 101 3.83 21.70 19.89
C GLN A 101 3.93 20.18 19.63
N LEU A 102 3.69 19.35 20.66
CA LEU A 102 3.92 17.90 20.60
C LEU A 102 3.04 17.18 19.55
N PRO A 103 1.75 17.52 19.35
CA PRO A 103 0.94 16.90 18.30
C PRO A 103 1.52 17.11 16.88
N SER A 104 2.06 18.30 16.59
CA SER A 104 2.68 18.60 15.30
C SER A 104 3.98 17.81 15.11
N ILE A 105 4.80 17.66 16.15
CA ILE A 105 6.03 16.87 16.10
C ILE A 105 5.70 15.39 15.89
N LEU A 106 4.70 14.86 16.61
CA LEU A 106 4.23 13.50 16.40
C LEU A 106 3.77 13.29 14.96
N LEU A 107 2.98 14.21 14.40
CA LEU A 107 2.50 14.09 13.03
C LEU A 107 3.65 14.07 12.00
N SER A 108 4.71 14.84 12.24
CA SER A 108 5.94 14.77 11.43
C SER A 108 6.64 13.42 11.56
N ILE A 109 6.75 12.86 12.77
CA ILE A 109 7.32 11.51 12.98
C ILE A 109 6.46 10.43 12.30
N GLU A 110 5.13 10.50 12.43
CA GLU A 110 4.20 9.59 11.75
C GLU A 110 4.33 9.69 10.23
N ARG A 111 4.52 10.90 9.71
CA ARG A 111 4.75 11.12 8.29
C ARG A 111 6.04 10.44 7.82
N GLN A 112 7.15 10.61 8.55
CA GLN A 112 8.43 9.96 8.22
C GLN A 112 8.34 8.44 8.35
N ALA A 113 7.65 7.92 9.36
CA ALA A 113 7.36 6.50 9.52
C ALA A 113 6.56 5.94 8.32
N MET A 114 5.61 6.70 7.79
CA MET A 114 4.91 6.30 6.56
C MET A 114 5.82 6.27 5.34
N LEU A 115 6.74 7.23 5.20
CA LEU A 115 7.68 7.33 4.06
C LEU A 115 8.73 6.22 4.06
N CYS A 116 9.07 5.68 5.23
CA CYS A 116 9.95 4.51 5.38
C CYS A 116 9.36 3.24 4.74
N ASN A 117 8.02 3.12 4.67
CA ASN A 117 7.38 1.94 4.11
C ASN A 117 7.53 1.86 2.57
N ARG A 118 7.69 0.64 2.07
CA ARG A 118 7.72 0.39 0.62
C ARG A 118 6.30 0.33 0.06
N ALA A 119 6.13 0.79 -1.17
CA ALA A 119 4.83 0.72 -1.84
C ALA A 119 4.41 -0.74 -2.10
N ALA A 120 3.13 -1.04 -1.94
CA ALA A 120 2.57 -2.33 -2.35
C ALA A 120 2.49 -2.45 -3.87
N GLU A 121 2.76 -3.65 -4.38
CA GLU A 121 2.86 -3.99 -5.80
C GLU A 121 1.94 -5.17 -6.14
N PHE A 122 1.55 -5.28 -7.41
CA PHE A 122 0.85 -6.45 -7.93
C PHE A 122 1.85 -7.44 -8.52
N LYS A 123 1.75 -8.72 -8.15
CA LYS A 123 2.64 -9.80 -8.59
C LYS A 123 1.86 -11.04 -8.98
N ALA A 124 2.40 -11.81 -9.93
CA ALA A 124 1.84 -13.09 -10.37
C ALA A 124 1.95 -14.19 -9.31
N THR A 125 2.98 -14.11 -8.47
CA THR A 125 3.22 -15.06 -7.39
C THR A 125 3.11 -14.37 -6.05
N ASN A 126 2.62 -15.12 -5.07
CA ASN A 126 2.68 -14.67 -3.69
C ASN A 126 4.14 -14.67 -3.24
N THR A 127 4.58 -13.62 -2.57
CA THR A 127 5.93 -13.57 -2.00
C THR A 127 5.91 -14.17 -0.61
N ARG A 128 7.02 -14.79 -0.17
CA ARG A 128 7.17 -15.31 1.21
C ARG A 128 6.81 -14.28 2.28
N ASP A 129 7.05 -13.01 2.00
CA ASP A 129 6.80 -11.89 2.92
C ASP A 129 5.34 -11.36 2.89
N GLY A 130 4.50 -11.87 1.99
CA GLY A 130 3.11 -11.44 1.81
C GLY A 130 2.94 -9.93 1.69
N HIS A 131 2.04 -9.38 2.52
CA HIS A 131 1.78 -7.94 2.64
C HIS A 131 2.22 -7.43 4.03
N PHE A 132 3.47 -6.97 4.13
CA PHE A 132 4.15 -6.60 5.38
C PHE A 132 3.31 -5.70 6.31
N SER A 133 2.83 -4.54 5.83
CA SER A 133 2.09 -3.60 6.69
C SER A 133 0.75 -4.14 7.17
N LEU A 134 0.20 -5.17 6.52
CA LEU A 134 -1.05 -5.81 6.94
C LEU A 134 -0.82 -7.10 7.74
N ARG A 135 0.42 -7.62 7.78
CA ARG A 135 0.76 -8.93 8.38
C ARG A 135 -0.10 -10.07 7.84
N ILE A 136 -0.32 -10.08 6.53
CA ILE A 136 -1.13 -11.10 5.83
C ILE A 136 -0.23 -11.81 4.82
N ASP A 137 -0.20 -13.14 4.88
CA ASP A 137 0.65 -13.97 4.01
C ASP A 137 0.19 -13.95 2.55
N ALA A 138 -1.12 -14.05 2.30
CA ALA A 138 -1.71 -14.02 0.96
C ALA A 138 -2.80 -12.96 0.88
N TYR A 139 -2.62 -11.99 -0.02
CA TYR A 139 -3.53 -10.86 -0.15
C TYR A 139 -3.83 -10.57 -1.61
N ALA A 140 -5.10 -10.56 -2.00
CA ALA A 140 -5.57 -10.25 -3.35
C ALA A 140 -6.77 -9.29 -3.32
N ARG A 141 -7.08 -8.63 -4.43
CA ARG A 141 -8.15 -7.62 -4.49
C ARG A 141 -9.48 -8.27 -4.85
N PHE A 142 -10.28 -8.61 -3.85
CA PHE A 142 -11.61 -9.24 -4.04
C PHE A 142 -12.78 -8.29 -3.88
N SER A 143 -12.66 -7.28 -3.03
CA SER A 143 -13.79 -6.46 -2.57
C SER A 143 -14.10 -5.23 -3.44
N ALA A 144 -13.41 -5.03 -4.56
CA ALA A 144 -13.60 -3.86 -5.42
C ALA A 144 -13.64 -4.14 -6.95
N PRO A 145 -14.26 -5.23 -7.43
CA PRO A 145 -14.22 -5.57 -8.86
C PRO A 145 -14.83 -4.48 -9.74
N MET A 146 -15.92 -3.84 -9.31
CA MET A 146 -16.57 -2.77 -10.10
C MET A 146 -15.69 -1.54 -10.36
N ARG A 147 -14.61 -1.33 -9.58
CA ARG A 147 -13.75 -0.14 -9.69
C ARG A 147 -12.29 -0.47 -9.99
N GLU A 148 -11.90 -1.74 -9.96
CA GLU A 148 -10.53 -2.19 -10.18
C GLU A 148 -10.51 -3.38 -11.16
N LEU A 149 -9.84 -3.22 -12.29
CA LEU A 149 -9.68 -4.29 -13.28
C LEU A 149 -9.02 -5.55 -12.69
N ILE A 150 -8.09 -5.37 -11.74
CA ILE A 150 -7.48 -6.47 -10.99
C ILE A 150 -8.56 -7.26 -10.26
N GLY A 151 -9.55 -6.59 -9.68
CA GLY A 151 -10.66 -7.26 -8.99
C GLY A 151 -11.52 -8.07 -9.94
N CYS A 152 -11.87 -7.55 -11.12
CA CYS A 152 -12.59 -8.33 -12.13
C CYS A 152 -11.81 -9.61 -12.51
N PHE A 153 -10.52 -9.46 -12.79
CA PHE A 153 -9.67 -10.60 -13.15
C PHE A 153 -9.56 -11.60 -12.00
N THR A 154 -9.34 -11.12 -10.77
CA THR A 154 -9.29 -11.97 -9.56
C THR A 154 -10.56 -12.82 -9.41
N HIS A 155 -11.74 -12.27 -9.76
CA HIS A 155 -13.01 -13.03 -9.75
C HIS A 155 -13.12 -14.03 -10.91
N LYS A 156 -12.61 -13.71 -12.12
CA LYS A 156 -12.46 -14.69 -13.21
C LYS A 156 -11.61 -15.88 -12.74
N GLU A 157 -10.41 -15.62 -12.23
CA GLU A 157 -9.48 -16.66 -11.76
C GLU A 157 -10.08 -17.52 -10.66
N LEU A 158 -10.84 -16.91 -9.73
CA LEU A 158 -11.53 -17.64 -8.69
C LEU A 158 -12.57 -18.61 -9.29
N ARG A 159 -13.38 -18.15 -10.24
CA ARG A 159 -14.38 -18.98 -10.91
C ARG A 159 -13.73 -20.19 -11.60
N GLU A 160 -12.71 -19.95 -12.41
CA GLU A 160 -12.00 -21.02 -13.13
C GLU A 160 -11.33 -22.02 -12.19
N GLY A 161 -10.75 -21.54 -11.10
CA GLY A 161 -10.18 -22.41 -10.07
C GLY A 161 -11.23 -23.28 -9.36
N LEU A 162 -12.43 -22.72 -9.09
CA LEU A 162 -13.53 -23.47 -8.48
C LEU A 162 -14.16 -24.48 -9.45
N GLU A 163 -14.28 -24.12 -10.73
CA GLU A 163 -14.83 -24.99 -11.78
C GLU A 163 -13.82 -26.03 -12.29
N GLY A 164 -12.53 -25.82 -12.00
CA GLY A 164 -11.44 -26.64 -12.51
C GLY A 164 -11.30 -26.56 -14.03
N LYS A 165 -11.76 -25.45 -14.64
CA LYS A 165 -11.83 -25.26 -16.09
C LYS A 165 -11.41 -23.83 -16.42
N GLN A 166 -10.55 -23.69 -17.43
CA GLN A 166 -10.23 -22.38 -17.99
C GLN A 166 -11.43 -21.85 -18.79
N THR A 167 -11.54 -20.52 -18.89
CA THR A 167 -12.55 -19.88 -19.75
C THR A 167 -12.41 -20.36 -21.19
N GLU A 168 -13.53 -20.69 -21.82
CA GLU A 168 -13.57 -21.20 -23.19
C GLU A 168 -12.84 -20.27 -24.18
N GLY A 169 -12.02 -20.87 -25.04
CA GLY A 169 -11.27 -20.15 -26.07
C GLY A 169 -10.01 -19.41 -25.58
N LEU A 170 -9.60 -19.58 -24.33
CA LEU A 170 -8.32 -19.08 -23.81
C LEU A 170 -7.37 -20.24 -23.50
N SER A 171 -6.17 -20.21 -24.09
CA SER A 171 -5.07 -21.09 -23.68
C SER A 171 -4.46 -20.61 -22.36
N SER A 172 -3.73 -21.48 -21.66
CA SER A 172 -2.98 -21.09 -20.45
C SER A 172 -1.96 -19.97 -20.70
N ASP A 173 -1.29 -20.00 -21.86
CA ASP A 173 -0.33 -18.97 -22.24
C ASP A 173 -1.02 -17.63 -22.52
N ASP A 174 -2.18 -17.64 -23.18
CA ASP A 174 -2.97 -16.43 -23.41
C ASP A 174 -3.45 -15.81 -22.11
N ASP A 175 -3.80 -16.65 -21.14
CA ASP A 175 -4.28 -16.23 -19.84
C ASP A 175 -3.17 -15.62 -18.97
N GLU A 176 -1.97 -16.21 -19.00
CA GLU A 176 -0.78 -15.62 -18.38
C GLU A 176 -0.42 -14.26 -19.04
N GLN A 177 -0.53 -14.16 -20.36
CA GLN A 177 -0.34 -12.89 -21.07
C GLN A 177 -1.42 -11.88 -20.68
N MET A 178 -2.67 -12.32 -20.51
CA MET A 178 -3.78 -11.49 -20.06
C MET A 178 -3.52 -10.95 -18.65
N ARG A 179 -3.13 -11.80 -17.69
CA ARG A 179 -2.68 -11.41 -16.34
C ARG A 179 -1.64 -10.29 -16.41
N SER A 180 -0.62 -10.48 -17.23
CA SER A 180 0.48 -9.52 -17.39
C SER A 180 0.00 -8.18 -17.96
N LYS A 181 -0.90 -8.20 -18.95
CA LYS A 181 -1.53 -6.99 -19.52
C LYS A 181 -2.37 -6.25 -18.46
N ILE A 182 -3.11 -7.00 -17.64
CA ILE A 182 -3.96 -6.46 -16.57
C ILE A 182 -3.14 -5.79 -15.48
N ILE A 183 -2.06 -6.42 -15.00
CA ILE A 183 -1.13 -5.81 -14.02
C ILE A 183 -0.61 -4.48 -14.57
N ARG A 184 -0.11 -4.46 -15.82
CA ARG A 184 0.42 -3.23 -16.44
C ARG A 184 -0.66 -2.16 -16.57
N ALA A 185 -1.87 -2.52 -17.01
CA ALA A 185 -2.99 -1.59 -17.14
C ALA A 185 -3.39 -0.98 -15.78
N ALA A 186 -3.48 -1.80 -14.73
CA ALA A 186 -3.81 -1.35 -13.39
C ALA A 186 -2.75 -0.41 -12.80
N VAL A 187 -1.47 -0.71 -12.98
CA VAL A 187 -0.36 0.17 -12.55
C VAL A 187 -0.41 1.51 -13.29
N ARG A 188 -0.63 1.50 -14.61
CA ARG A 188 -0.79 2.74 -15.40
C ARG A 188 -2.00 3.55 -14.93
N ALA A 189 -3.15 2.91 -14.74
CA ALA A 189 -4.37 3.56 -14.27
C ALA A 189 -4.15 4.21 -12.89
N LYS A 190 -3.52 3.50 -11.95
CA LYS A 190 -3.19 4.05 -10.62
C LYS A 190 -2.26 5.27 -10.70
N ARG A 191 -1.24 5.24 -11.57
CA ARG A 191 -0.34 6.40 -11.79
C ARG A 191 -1.10 7.59 -12.36
N LEU A 192 -1.96 7.35 -13.36
CA LEU A 192 -2.79 8.39 -13.96
C LEU A 192 -3.77 8.99 -12.94
N GLN A 193 -4.47 8.16 -12.17
CA GLN A 193 -5.36 8.61 -11.09
C GLN A 193 -4.62 9.47 -10.05
N LYS A 194 -3.43 9.05 -9.62
CA LYS A 194 -2.60 9.86 -8.70
C LYS A 194 -2.25 11.23 -9.30
N ARG A 195 -1.86 11.26 -10.58
CA ARG A 195 -1.52 12.49 -11.28
C ARG A 195 -2.73 13.43 -11.42
N LEU A 196 -3.88 12.90 -11.85
CA LEU A 196 -5.12 13.67 -11.98
C LEU A 196 -5.61 14.19 -10.62
N GLY A 197 -5.53 13.36 -9.57
CA GLY A 197 -5.83 13.79 -8.20
C GLY A 197 -4.92 14.93 -7.75
N GLY A 198 -3.63 14.88 -8.08
CA GLY A 198 -2.69 15.97 -7.82
C GLY A 198 -3.06 17.27 -8.55
N PHE A 199 -3.44 17.20 -9.82
CA PHE A 199 -3.91 18.38 -10.58
C PHE A 199 -5.20 18.96 -10.02
N ALA A 200 -6.19 18.12 -9.71
CA ALA A 200 -7.45 18.55 -9.11
C ALA A 200 -7.22 19.21 -7.75
N PHE A 201 -6.35 18.63 -6.91
CA PHE A 201 -5.97 19.20 -5.64
C PHE A 201 -5.28 20.55 -5.81
N LYS A 202 -4.29 20.65 -6.70
CA LYS A 202 -3.61 21.93 -6.99
C LYS A 202 -4.60 22.99 -7.45
N HIS A 203 -5.49 22.66 -8.39
CA HIS A 203 -6.52 23.58 -8.88
C HIS A 203 -7.44 24.07 -7.75
N ALA A 204 -7.82 23.18 -6.82
CA ALA A 204 -8.60 23.57 -5.65
C ALA A 204 -7.81 24.52 -4.73
N MET A 205 -6.53 24.24 -4.48
CA MET A 205 -5.66 25.12 -3.68
C MET A 205 -5.47 26.48 -4.35
N ASP A 206 -5.21 26.51 -5.66
CA ASP A 206 -5.07 27.76 -6.42
C ASP A 206 -6.36 28.60 -6.37
N ARG A 207 -7.53 27.97 -6.40
CA ARG A 207 -8.80 28.69 -6.25
C ARG A 207 -9.05 29.20 -4.84
N LEU A 208 -8.63 28.45 -3.82
CA LEU A 208 -8.83 28.83 -2.42
C LEU A 208 -7.87 29.95 -1.99
N PHE A 209 -6.60 29.85 -2.38
CA PHE A 209 -5.53 30.75 -1.93
C PHE A 209 -5.14 31.80 -2.96
N GLY A 210 -5.46 31.62 -4.24
CA GLY A 210 -5.16 32.58 -5.30
C GLY A 210 -5.67 34.01 -5.03
N PRO A 211 -6.93 34.20 -4.56
CA PRO A 211 -7.42 35.52 -4.18
C PRO A 211 -6.60 36.17 -3.07
N GLU A 212 -6.21 35.41 -2.05
CA GLU A 212 -5.36 35.92 -0.96
C GLU A 212 -3.96 36.29 -1.46
N LEU A 213 -3.36 35.47 -2.33
CA LEU A 213 -2.04 35.74 -2.94
C LEU A 213 -2.03 36.96 -3.87
N SER A 214 -3.19 37.40 -4.34
CA SER A 214 -3.31 38.57 -5.23
C SER A 214 -3.41 39.91 -4.49
N LYS A 215 -3.58 39.89 -3.16
CA LYS A 215 -3.64 41.10 -2.34
C LYS A 215 -2.24 41.67 -2.16
N THR A 216 -2.11 42.99 -2.33
CA THR A 216 -0.83 43.70 -2.25
C THR A 216 -0.60 44.41 -0.92
N ASP A 217 -1.67 44.68 -0.16
CA ASP A 217 -1.58 45.24 1.20
C ASP A 217 -1.52 44.08 2.21
N GLU A 218 -0.45 44.04 3.00
CA GLU A 218 -0.26 43.02 4.04
C GLU A 218 -1.40 43.01 5.07
N ARG A 219 -2.08 44.14 5.28
CA ARG A 219 -3.20 44.25 6.21
C ARG A 219 -4.46 43.51 5.75
N ASP A 220 -4.57 43.25 4.45
CA ASP A 220 -5.71 42.53 3.87
C ASP A 220 -5.45 41.02 3.78
N LEU A 221 -4.21 40.57 4.03
CA LEU A 221 -3.84 39.17 3.99
C LEU A 221 -4.41 38.42 5.19
N ARG A 222 -5.11 37.32 4.91
CA ARG A 222 -5.51 36.40 5.96
C ARG A 222 -4.32 35.59 6.46
N ALA A 223 -4.07 35.60 7.76
CA ALA A 223 -3.12 34.69 8.39
C ALA A 223 -3.67 33.24 8.39
N PHE A 224 -2.83 32.30 7.97
CA PHE A 224 -3.12 30.87 8.03
C PHE A 224 -2.09 30.19 8.95
N GLU A 225 -2.58 29.42 9.91
CA GLU A 225 -1.73 28.59 10.75
C GLU A 225 -1.50 27.24 10.09
N GLY A 226 -0.25 26.77 10.14
CA GLY A 226 0.16 25.49 9.58
C GLY A 226 1.41 24.97 10.25
N PHE A 227 1.69 23.69 10.03
CA PHE A 227 2.89 23.03 10.53
C PHE A 227 3.61 22.34 9.36
N VAL A 228 4.94 22.37 9.40
CA VAL A 228 5.78 21.73 8.39
C VAL A 228 5.83 20.22 8.67
N ILE A 229 5.22 19.44 7.79
CA ILE A 229 5.18 17.96 7.87
C ILE A 229 6.35 17.27 7.16
N GLY A 230 7.14 18.02 6.40
CA GLY A 230 8.26 17.51 5.61
C GLY A 230 8.72 18.55 4.58
N MET A 231 9.94 18.35 4.08
CA MET A 231 10.52 19.13 2.99
C MET A 231 11.05 18.15 1.95
N ASP A 232 10.72 18.38 0.68
CA ASP A 232 11.36 17.71 -0.44
C ASP A 232 12.58 18.57 -0.82
N PHE A 233 13.80 18.01 -0.74
CA PHE A 233 15.05 18.65 -1.15
C PHE A 233 15.49 18.16 -2.54
#